data_AF-A0A1S8TT85-F1
#
_entry.id   AF-A0A1S8TT85-F1
#
_cell.length_a   1.000
_cell.length_b   1.000
_cell.length_c   1.000
_cell.angle_alpha   90.00
_cell.angle_beta   90.00
_cell.angle_gamma   90.00
#
_symmetry.space_group_name_H-M   'P 1'
#
loop_
_entity.id
_entity.type
_entity.pdbx_description
1 polymer ?
#
loop_
_entity_poly.entity_id
_entity_poly.type
_entity_poly.pdbx_seq_one_letter_code
_entity_poly.pdbx_strand_id
1 'polypeptide(L)'
;MSIQKKLVKFPVPEFVWDEYHIDQKINDRGIAIDMDVVEQAIKMDAHSKEKLSEEMKKLTNLDNPNSVVQMKQWLSDNGLKTDTLGKKAVSEILKDAPQELSDVLTLRQQLSKSSIKKYQAMKNAVCADSRARGMFQFYGANRSGRSSGKIIQLQNLPQNHMPDLEQARNLVKSGNYEALEMLYDSVPEVLSELIPTAFIPRPGYKFVVADFSAIEARVLSHLAQESWRNKVFASNGDIYCASASAMFGVTVEKHGQNSHLRQKGKISELALGYGGACGALKAMDALDMGLSEKELQPLVDVWRTSNPNIVQFWWDVDKAVKIAIKQKTTTKTHDIHFIYQSGMLFIKLPSGRKLTYVKPKIGMNQFGGESVTYEGIGSTKKWERIKSYGPKFVENVVQAISRDILSYPFGDKWF
;
A
#
# COMPACT_ATOMS: atom_id res chain seq x y z
N MET A 1 -21.70 18.75 -22.91
CA MET A 1 -22.21 18.06 -24.14
C MET A 1 -21.13 17.46 -25.05
N SER A 2 -20.04 18.15 -25.43
CA SER A 2 -19.04 17.57 -26.37
C SER A 2 -18.31 16.31 -25.83
N ILE A 3 -17.95 16.29 -24.54
CA ILE A 3 -17.32 15.12 -23.90
C ILE A 3 -18.28 13.92 -23.91
N GLN A 4 -19.54 14.12 -23.51
CA GLN A 4 -20.57 13.07 -23.51
C GLN A 4 -20.74 12.45 -24.91
N LYS A 5 -20.83 13.26 -25.97
CA LYS A 5 -20.89 12.76 -27.35
C LYS A 5 -19.70 11.87 -27.74
N LYS A 6 -18.50 12.15 -27.21
CA LYS A 6 -17.32 11.29 -27.41
C LYS A 6 -17.40 10.00 -26.57
N LEU A 7 -17.88 10.08 -25.34
CA LEU A 7 -17.97 8.95 -24.40
C LEU A 7 -19.10 7.97 -24.72
N VAL A 8 -20.14 8.36 -25.46
CA VAL A 8 -21.22 7.45 -25.91
C VAL A 8 -20.67 6.23 -26.67
N LYS A 9 -19.52 6.36 -27.33
CA LYS A 9 -18.84 5.25 -28.04
C LYS A 9 -18.19 4.23 -27.10
N PHE A 10 -18.09 4.53 -25.81
CA PHE A 10 -17.40 3.74 -24.79
C PHE A 10 -18.30 3.60 -23.56
N PRO A 11 -19.44 2.90 -23.67
CA PRO A 11 -20.36 2.73 -22.55
C PRO A 11 -19.67 2.02 -21.39
N VAL A 12 -19.91 2.53 -20.19
CA VAL A 12 -19.53 1.89 -18.93
C VAL A 12 -20.56 0.79 -18.64
N PRO A 13 -20.16 -0.45 -18.30
CA PRO A 13 -21.10 -1.51 -17.95
C PRO A 13 -22.01 -1.11 -16.77
N GLU A 14 -23.29 -1.50 -16.81
CA GLU A 14 -24.29 -1.07 -15.83
C GLU A 14 -23.89 -1.41 -14.38
N PHE A 15 -23.38 -2.62 -14.14
CA PHE A 15 -22.93 -3.03 -12.81
C PHE A 15 -21.86 -2.11 -12.21
N VAL A 16 -21.07 -1.39 -13.04
CA VAL A 16 -20.08 -0.42 -12.55
C VAL A 16 -20.76 0.85 -12.03
N TRP A 17 -21.91 1.23 -12.59
CA TRP A 17 -22.74 2.31 -12.04
C TRP A 17 -23.39 1.89 -10.72
N ASP A 18 -23.84 0.65 -10.60
CA ASP A 18 -24.37 0.12 -9.34
C ASP A 18 -23.31 0.16 -8.23
N GLU A 19 -22.09 -0.25 -8.53
CA GLU A 19 -20.94 -0.14 -7.62
C GLU A 19 -20.64 1.33 -7.24
N TYR A 20 -20.77 2.27 -8.17
CA TYR A 20 -20.62 3.70 -7.88
C TYR A 20 -21.68 4.17 -6.88
N HIS A 21 -22.94 3.78 -7.08
CA HIS A 21 -24.03 4.10 -6.14
C HIS A 21 -23.78 3.52 -4.75
N ILE A 22 -23.27 2.28 -4.66
CA ILE A 22 -22.89 1.66 -3.39
C ILE A 22 -21.75 2.43 -2.72
N ASP A 23 -20.71 2.83 -3.46
CA ASP A 23 -19.62 3.66 -2.94
C ASP A 23 -20.16 4.98 -2.37
N GLN A 24 -21.13 5.62 -3.04
CA GLN A 24 -21.76 6.83 -2.52
C GLN A 24 -22.54 6.56 -1.23
N LYS A 25 -23.34 5.48 -1.17
CA LYS A 25 -24.04 5.06 0.05
C LYS A 25 -23.07 4.81 1.22
N ILE A 26 -21.92 4.19 0.96
CA ILE A 26 -20.87 3.96 1.97
C ILE A 26 -20.30 5.29 2.46
N ASN A 27 -19.97 6.20 1.53
CA ASN A 27 -19.43 7.51 1.83
C ASN A 27 -20.41 8.40 2.62
N ASP A 28 -21.70 8.36 2.28
CA ASP A 28 -22.77 9.11 2.95
C ASP A 28 -23.09 8.53 4.33
N ARG A 29 -23.01 7.20 4.48
CA ARG A 29 -23.13 6.54 5.78
C ARG A 29 -21.99 6.96 6.70
N GLY A 30 -20.77 7.08 6.19
CA GLY A 30 -19.60 7.49 6.97
C GLY A 30 -19.24 6.54 8.12
N ILE A 31 -18.34 6.98 8.99
CA ILE A 31 -17.89 6.25 10.19
C ILE A 31 -17.87 7.18 11.40
N ALA A 32 -18.32 6.69 12.56
CA ALA A 32 -18.34 7.51 13.78
C ALA A 32 -16.93 7.68 14.35
N ILE A 33 -16.69 8.87 14.92
CA ILE A 33 -15.41 9.27 15.49
C ILE A 33 -15.60 9.62 16.96
N ASP A 34 -14.74 9.08 17.82
CA ASP A 34 -14.66 9.47 19.23
C ASP A 34 -13.91 10.80 19.34
N MET A 35 -14.68 11.89 19.35
CA MET A 35 -14.12 13.24 19.34
C MET A 35 -13.33 13.56 20.62
N ASP A 36 -13.63 12.94 21.76
CA ASP A 36 -12.87 13.13 22.99
C ASP A 36 -11.43 12.66 22.79
N VAL A 37 -11.25 11.48 22.20
CA VAL A 37 -9.91 10.94 21.88
C VAL A 37 -9.19 11.84 20.88
N VAL A 38 -9.89 12.29 19.83
CA VAL A 38 -9.30 13.15 18.79
C VAL A 38 -8.82 14.47 19.38
N GLU A 39 -9.65 15.15 20.18
CA GLU A 39 -9.33 16.45 20.73
C GLU A 39 -8.21 16.37 21.78
N GLN A 40 -8.24 15.36 22.64
CA GLN A 40 -7.18 15.17 23.63
C GLN A 40 -5.87 14.75 22.96
N ALA A 41 -5.89 13.87 21.96
CA ALA A 41 -4.69 13.53 21.20
C ALA A 41 -4.05 14.75 20.53
N ILE A 42 -4.86 15.69 20.01
CA ILE A 42 -4.36 16.95 19.43
C ILE A 42 -3.68 17.81 20.50
N LYS A 43 -4.27 17.93 21.69
CA LYS A 43 -3.69 18.72 22.80
C LYS A 43 -2.40 18.09 23.33
N MET A 44 -2.40 16.78 23.55
CA MET A 44 -1.24 16.03 24.04
C MET A 44 -0.07 16.06 23.05
N ASP A 45 -0.33 15.95 21.75
CA ASP A 45 0.71 16.07 20.72
C ASP A 45 1.34 17.48 20.73
N ALA A 46 0.53 18.53 20.88
CA ALA A 46 1.04 19.89 20.96
C ALA A 46 1.95 20.08 22.20
N HIS A 47 1.51 19.59 23.36
CA HIS A 47 2.29 19.65 24.59
C HIS A 47 3.59 18.84 24.51
N SER A 48 3.52 17.60 24.01
CA SER A 48 4.69 16.75 23.79
C SER A 48 5.70 17.41 22.84
N LYS A 49 5.24 18.03 21.75
CA LYS A 49 6.13 18.74 20.81
C LYS A 49 6.84 19.93 21.42
N GLU A 50 6.15 20.70 22.25
CA GLU A 50 6.76 21.82 22.97
C GLU A 50 7.89 21.31 23.88
N LYS A 51 7.60 20.31 24.72
CA LYS A 51 8.57 19.70 25.63
C LYS A 51 9.77 19.09 24.89
N LEU A 52 9.52 18.25 23.89
CA LEU A 52 10.57 17.64 23.07
C LEU A 52 11.39 18.69 22.31
N SER A 53 10.77 19.78 21.86
CA SER A 53 11.50 20.87 21.20
C SER A 53 12.38 21.64 22.17
N GLU A 54 11.94 21.85 23.41
CA GLU A 54 12.77 22.49 24.44
C GLU A 54 13.96 21.62 24.83
N GLU A 55 13.73 20.33 25.05
CA GLU A 55 14.79 19.36 25.36
C GLU A 55 15.82 19.27 24.24
N MET A 56 15.35 19.19 22.98
CA MET A 56 16.23 19.22 21.82
C MET A 56 17.04 20.52 21.72
N LYS A 57 16.45 21.67 22.04
CA LYS A 57 17.20 22.94 22.10
C LYS A 57 18.27 22.92 23.19
N LYS A 58 17.98 22.35 24.36
CA LYS A 58 18.96 22.21 25.45
C LYS A 58 20.13 21.32 25.05
N LEU A 59 19.88 20.21 24.36
CA LEU A 59 20.92 19.27 23.95
C LEU A 59 21.74 19.76 22.75
N THR A 60 21.11 20.45 21.80
CA THR A 60 21.74 20.76 20.50
C THR A 60 22.12 22.24 20.32
N ASN A 61 21.56 23.13 21.14
CA ASN A 61 21.67 24.59 21.00
C ASN A 61 21.24 25.12 19.61
N LEU A 62 20.41 24.36 18.89
CA LEU A 62 19.90 24.74 17.57
C LEU A 62 18.64 25.61 17.69
N ASP A 63 18.56 26.67 16.87
CA ASP A 63 17.36 27.51 16.80
C ASP A 63 16.11 26.72 16.37
N ASN A 64 16.29 25.82 15.39
CA ASN A 64 15.24 24.94 14.89
C ASN A 64 15.74 23.48 14.82
N PRO A 65 15.60 22.69 15.90
CA PRO A 65 16.04 21.30 15.93
C PRO A 65 15.34 20.37 14.93
N ASN A 66 14.22 20.79 14.36
CA ASN A 66 13.50 20.02 13.33
C ASN A 66 14.04 20.26 11.91
N SER A 67 14.90 21.27 11.72
CA SER A 67 15.53 21.54 10.43
C SER A 67 16.52 20.43 10.08
N VAL A 68 16.28 19.73 8.97
CA VAL A 68 17.18 18.68 8.47
C VAL A 68 18.60 19.21 8.25
N VAL A 69 18.71 20.43 7.71
CA VAL A 69 20.02 21.05 7.40
C VAL A 69 20.80 21.34 8.68
N GLN A 70 20.16 22.02 9.65
CA GLN A 70 20.80 22.32 10.94
C GLN A 70 21.19 21.04 11.69
N MET A 71 20.31 20.04 11.71
CA MET A 71 20.60 18.77 12.37
C MET A 71 21.76 18.02 11.72
N LYS A 72 21.82 17.96 10.37
CA LYS A 72 22.95 17.32 9.67
C LYS A 72 24.27 18.02 9.97
N GLN A 73 24.26 19.35 10.05
CA GLN A 73 25.44 20.12 10.41
C GLN A 73 25.88 19.82 11.85
N TRP A 74 24.95 19.89 12.81
CA TRP A 74 25.24 19.59 14.22
C TRP A 74 25.78 18.18 14.41
N LEU A 75 25.17 17.17 13.77
CA LEU A 75 25.68 15.79 13.81
C LEU A 75 27.11 15.71 13.25
N SER A 76 27.39 16.38 12.13
CA SER A 76 28.73 16.42 11.54
C SER A 76 29.75 17.07 12.48
N ASP A 77 29.37 18.15 13.16
CA ASP A 77 30.23 18.87 14.12
C ASP A 77 30.52 18.01 15.36
N ASN A 78 29.62 17.08 15.69
CA ASN A 78 29.78 16.11 16.79
C ASN A 78 30.26 14.73 16.31
N GLY A 79 30.90 14.66 15.13
CA GLY A 79 31.60 13.45 14.66
C GLY A 79 30.75 12.43 13.90
N LEU A 80 29.50 12.75 13.56
CA LEU A 80 28.58 11.86 12.85
C LEU A 80 28.12 12.47 11.52
N LYS A 81 28.73 12.00 10.43
CA LYS A 81 28.31 12.40 9.07
C LYS A 81 27.24 11.47 8.55
N THR A 82 26.17 12.04 8.04
CA THR A 82 25.09 11.29 7.37
C THR A 82 24.52 12.10 6.21
N ASP A 83 24.08 11.42 5.16
CA ASP A 83 23.45 12.06 4.01
C ASP A 83 21.94 12.26 4.19
N THR A 84 21.31 11.48 5.08
CA THR A 84 19.87 11.47 5.27
C THR A 84 19.49 11.22 6.72
N LEU A 85 18.42 11.88 7.16
CA LEU A 85 17.82 11.68 8.47
C LEU A 85 16.46 10.98 8.38
N GLY A 86 16.28 10.17 7.34
CA GLY A 86 15.12 9.29 7.20
C GLY A 86 15.14 8.15 8.20
N LYS A 87 13.95 7.64 8.56
CA LYS A 87 13.75 6.63 9.62
C LYS A 87 14.75 5.46 9.55
N LYS A 88 14.96 4.88 8.36
CA LYS A 88 15.90 3.75 8.17
C LYS A 88 17.34 4.11 8.46
N ALA A 89 17.84 5.19 7.85
CA ALA A 89 19.21 5.63 8.06
C ALA A 89 19.47 5.95 9.53
N VAL A 90 18.53 6.61 10.20
CA VAL A 90 18.65 6.89 11.64
C VAL A 90 18.63 5.60 12.46
N SER A 91 17.81 4.61 12.11
CA SER A 91 17.77 3.32 12.82
C SER A 91 19.09 2.54 12.70
N GLU A 92 19.76 2.61 11.55
CA GLU A 92 21.09 2.02 11.39
C GLU A 92 22.15 2.79 12.19
N ILE A 93 22.11 4.13 12.14
CA ILE A 93 23.02 4.98 12.90
C ILE A 93 22.92 4.70 14.41
N LEU A 94 21.71 4.51 14.94
CA LEU A 94 21.46 4.27 16.36
C LEU A 94 22.11 2.98 16.90
N LYS A 95 22.57 2.06 16.04
CA LYS A 95 23.24 0.82 16.49
C LYS A 95 24.64 1.09 17.04
N ASP A 96 25.36 2.05 16.47
CA ASP A 96 26.78 2.31 16.74
C ASP A 96 27.02 3.74 17.24
N ALA A 97 25.99 4.59 17.30
CA ALA A 97 26.12 5.99 17.71
C ALA A 97 26.37 6.13 19.23
N PRO A 98 27.27 7.05 19.64
CA PRO A 98 27.42 7.43 21.04
C PRO A 98 26.08 7.84 21.67
N GLN A 99 25.91 7.57 22.97
CA GLN A 99 24.64 7.78 23.68
C GLN A 99 24.06 9.18 23.47
N GLU A 100 24.88 10.23 23.58
CA GLU A 100 24.45 11.63 23.42
C GLU A 100 23.86 11.91 22.02
N LEU A 101 24.42 11.32 20.97
CA LEU A 101 23.90 11.45 19.61
C LEU A 101 22.65 10.59 19.41
N SER A 102 22.62 9.42 20.05
CA SER A 102 21.48 8.52 20.03
C SER A 102 20.25 9.14 20.67
N ASP A 103 20.41 9.86 21.79
CA ASP A 103 19.32 10.57 22.46
C ASP A 103 18.75 11.67 21.57
N VAL A 104 19.60 12.51 20.97
CA VAL A 104 19.18 13.57 20.04
C VAL A 104 18.49 13.01 18.80
N LEU A 105 19.01 11.94 18.22
CA LEU A 105 18.41 11.28 17.06
C LEU A 105 17.03 10.67 17.41
N THR A 106 16.89 10.09 18.59
CA THR A 106 15.63 9.52 19.10
C THR A 106 14.59 10.60 19.32
N LEU A 107 14.93 11.66 20.05
CA LEU A 107 14.06 12.82 20.27
C LEU A 107 13.60 13.46 18.96
N ARG A 108 14.52 13.58 17.98
CA ARG A 108 14.17 14.05 16.65
C ARG A 108 13.18 13.13 15.93
N GLN A 109 13.35 11.81 16.02
CA GLN A 109 12.39 10.88 15.42
C GLN A 109 10.99 11.10 16.00
N GLN A 110 10.88 11.26 17.31
CA GLN A 110 9.62 11.56 17.99
C GLN A 110 9.01 12.88 17.49
N LEU A 111 9.79 13.97 17.45
CA LEU A 111 9.36 15.28 16.91
C LEU A 111 8.88 15.22 15.45
N SER A 112 9.52 14.38 14.64
CA SER A 112 9.19 14.23 13.22
C SER A 112 7.93 13.40 12.94
N LYS A 113 7.42 12.69 13.95
CA LYS A 113 6.26 11.80 13.80
C LYS A 113 5.00 12.62 13.52
N SER A 114 4.28 12.25 12.45
CA SER A 114 3.14 13.03 11.94
C SER A 114 1.78 12.46 12.35
N SER A 115 1.68 11.89 13.55
CA SER A 115 0.44 11.33 14.13
C SER A 115 -0.71 12.35 14.14
N ILE A 116 -0.38 13.63 14.37
CA ILE A 116 -1.36 14.72 14.44
C ILE A 116 -2.18 14.94 13.16
N LYS A 117 -1.61 14.72 11.98
CA LYS A 117 -2.29 15.07 10.71
C LYS A 117 -3.57 14.26 10.51
N LYS A 118 -3.60 13.03 11.02
CA LYS A 118 -4.78 12.15 10.95
C LYS A 118 -5.87 12.62 11.91
N TYR A 119 -5.51 13.00 13.14
CA TYR A 119 -6.46 13.59 14.09
C TYR A 119 -7.02 14.93 13.62
N GLN A 120 -6.18 15.80 13.04
CA GLN A 120 -6.65 17.04 12.43
C GLN A 120 -7.59 16.76 11.25
N ALA A 121 -7.25 15.78 10.39
CA ALA A 121 -8.15 15.37 9.31
C ALA A 121 -9.49 14.83 9.85
N MET A 122 -9.49 14.06 10.94
CA MET A 122 -10.71 13.61 11.62
C MET A 122 -11.55 14.79 12.12
N LYS A 123 -10.93 15.71 12.86
CA LYS A 123 -11.58 16.90 13.39
C LYS A 123 -12.18 17.78 12.29
N ASN A 124 -11.51 17.90 11.15
CA ASN A 124 -12.00 18.69 10.02
C ASN A 124 -13.08 17.97 9.19
N ALA A 125 -13.11 16.64 9.25
CA ALA A 125 -14.01 15.82 8.43
C ALA A 125 -15.31 15.42 9.12
N VAL A 126 -15.35 15.52 10.46
CA VAL A 126 -16.51 15.11 11.25
C VAL A 126 -17.70 16.04 10.97
N CYS A 127 -18.86 15.43 10.74
CA CYS A 127 -20.12 16.15 10.57
C CYS A 127 -20.84 16.32 11.92
N ALA A 128 -21.96 17.04 11.91
CA ALA A 128 -22.76 17.35 13.10
C ALA A 128 -23.25 16.12 13.91
N ASP A 129 -23.30 14.94 13.29
CA ASP A 129 -23.70 13.68 13.94
C ASP A 129 -22.50 12.82 14.39
N SER A 130 -21.32 13.45 14.54
CA SER A 130 -20.07 12.80 14.95
C SER A 130 -19.56 11.72 13.98
N ARG A 131 -19.94 11.81 12.69
CA ARG A 131 -19.47 10.88 11.65
C ARG A 131 -18.65 11.60 10.59
N ALA A 132 -17.55 10.99 10.17
CA ALA A 132 -16.79 11.43 8.99
C ALA A 132 -17.31 10.75 7.72
N ARG A 133 -17.50 11.55 6.65
CA ARG A 133 -18.08 11.15 5.36
C ARG A 133 -17.16 11.45 4.19
N GLY A 134 -17.34 10.76 3.07
CA GLY A 134 -16.52 10.98 1.86
C GLY A 134 -15.09 10.44 1.97
N MET A 135 -14.91 9.33 2.70
CA MET A 135 -13.59 8.75 3.00
C MET A 135 -12.98 7.98 1.82
N PHE A 136 -13.76 7.65 0.79
CA PHE A 136 -13.32 6.90 -0.37
C PHE A 136 -13.61 7.65 -1.67
N GLN A 137 -12.68 7.57 -2.62
CA GLN A 137 -12.91 7.96 -4.00
C GLN A 137 -13.12 6.71 -4.85
N PHE A 138 -14.33 6.57 -5.40
CA PHE A 138 -14.61 5.59 -6.45
C PHE A 138 -13.62 5.72 -7.60
N TYR A 139 -13.05 4.60 -8.06
CA TYR A 139 -12.08 4.58 -9.16
C TYR A 139 -10.83 5.44 -8.94
N GLY A 140 -10.44 5.66 -7.68
CA GLY A 140 -9.25 6.44 -7.35
C GLY A 140 -7.94 5.91 -7.94
N ALA A 141 -7.85 4.60 -8.19
CA ALA A 141 -6.79 4.00 -8.97
C ALA A 141 -7.20 3.88 -10.46
N ASN A 142 -6.80 4.86 -11.27
CA ASN A 142 -7.24 5.02 -12.67
C ASN A 142 -7.10 3.78 -13.58
N ARG A 143 -6.21 2.82 -13.25
CA ARG A 143 -5.97 1.63 -14.07
C ARG A 143 -6.82 0.45 -13.61
N SER A 144 -6.66 0.03 -12.36
CA SER A 144 -7.36 -1.14 -11.82
C SER A 144 -8.81 -0.87 -11.43
N GLY A 145 -9.20 0.38 -11.19
CA GLY A 145 -10.52 0.77 -10.70
C GLY A 145 -10.72 0.54 -9.20
N ARG A 146 -9.65 0.28 -8.44
CA ARG A 146 -9.71 0.26 -6.97
C ARG A 146 -10.08 1.63 -6.42
N SER A 147 -10.90 1.65 -5.37
CA SER A 147 -11.16 2.85 -4.60
C SER A 147 -9.90 3.32 -3.88
N SER A 148 -9.73 4.63 -3.74
CA SER A 148 -8.62 5.22 -2.98
C SER A 148 -9.12 5.96 -1.75
N GLY A 149 -8.33 5.97 -0.69
CA GLY A 149 -8.64 6.75 0.51
C GLY A 149 -8.55 8.26 0.28
N LYS A 150 -9.49 8.99 0.86
CA LYS A 150 -9.57 10.45 0.91
C LYS A 150 -9.68 10.96 2.33
N ILE A 151 -9.38 12.25 2.49
CA ILE A 151 -9.50 13.01 3.74
C ILE A 151 -8.64 12.40 4.85
N ILE A 152 -9.16 11.43 5.61
CA ILE A 152 -8.40 10.71 6.64
C ILE A 152 -7.51 9.61 6.03
N GLN A 153 -7.81 9.14 4.81
CA GLN A 153 -7.12 8.03 4.12
C GLN A 153 -7.07 6.74 4.95
N LEU A 154 -8.22 6.08 5.09
CA LEU A 154 -8.39 4.84 5.88
C LEU A 154 -7.52 3.67 5.41
N GLN A 155 -7.06 3.68 4.16
CA GLN A 155 -6.15 2.65 3.62
C GLN A 155 -4.70 2.81 4.10
N ASN A 156 -4.37 3.94 4.74
CA ASN A 156 -3.03 4.26 5.22
C ASN A 156 -3.10 4.68 6.71
N LEU A 157 -3.71 3.81 7.51
CA LEU A 157 -3.70 3.92 8.97
C LEU A 157 -2.48 3.16 9.53
N PRO A 158 -1.87 3.65 10.62
CA PRO A 158 -0.82 2.90 11.31
C PRO A 158 -1.39 1.59 11.88
N GLN A 159 -0.49 0.63 12.10
CA GLN A 159 -0.80 -0.62 12.76
C GLN A 159 -0.69 -0.46 14.28
N ASN A 160 -1.42 -1.30 15.00
CA ASN A 160 -1.38 -1.36 16.46
C ASN A 160 -0.47 -2.52 16.86
N HIS A 161 0.48 -2.24 17.76
CA HIS A 161 1.46 -3.18 18.27
C HIS A 161 1.48 -3.21 19.80
N MET A 162 0.98 -2.14 20.43
CA MET A 162 0.85 -2.01 21.88
C MET A 162 -0.08 -3.08 22.48
N PRO A 163 0.37 -3.79 23.54
CA PRO A 163 -0.43 -4.84 24.20
C PRO A 163 -1.58 -4.28 25.04
N ASP A 164 -1.44 -3.07 25.57
CA ASP A 164 -2.33 -2.38 26.50
C ASP A 164 -3.04 -1.17 25.85
N LEU A 165 -3.45 -1.35 24.58
CA LEU A 165 -4.05 -0.31 23.74
C LEU A 165 -5.29 0.34 24.37
N GLU A 166 -6.10 -0.42 25.10
CA GLU A 166 -7.30 0.09 25.76
C GLU A 166 -6.96 1.03 26.92
N GLN A 167 -5.95 0.69 27.72
CA GLN A 167 -5.48 1.49 28.84
C GLN A 167 -4.89 2.81 28.32
N ALA A 168 -4.02 2.75 27.31
CA ALA A 168 -3.47 3.94 26.65
C ALA A 168 -4.57 4.84 26.11
N ARG A 169 -5.57 4.26 25.44
CA ARG A 169 -6.73 5.00 24.90
C ARG A 169 -7.50 5.73 26.01
N ASN A 170 -7.71 5.08 27.15
CA ASN A 170 -8.44 5.68 28.27
C ASN A 170 -7.66 6.83 28.93
N LEU A 171 -6.33 6.75 29.00
CA LEU A 171 -5.48 7.86 29.45
C LEU A 171 -5.59 9.06 28.50
N VAL A 172 -5.48 8.82 27.19
CA VAL A 172 -5.67 9.87 26.19
C VAL A 172 -7.07 10.48 26.29
N LYS A 173 -8.11 9.64 26.35
CA LYS A 173 -9.50 10.10 26.42
C LYS A 173 -9.78 10.95 27.68
N SER A 174 -9.17 10.60 28.82
CA SER A 174 -9.33 11.34 30.07
C SER A 174 -8.47 12.61 30.17
N GLY A 175 -7.57 12.85 29.22
CA GLY A 175 -6.68 14.02 29.24
C GLY A 175 -5.47 13.86 30.16
N ASN A 176 -5.17 12.64 30.65
CA ASN A 176 -4.09 12.40 31.62
C ASN A 176 -2.73 12.24 30.91
N TYR A 177 -2.12 13.37 30.57
CA TYR A 177 -0.83 13.41 29.88
C TYR A 177 0.31 12.89 30.77
N GLU A 178 0.30 13.26 32.05
CA GLU A 178 1.35 12.92 33.01
C GLU A 178 1.48 11.40 33.17
N ALA A 179 0.36 10.69 33.32
CA ALA A 179 0.38 9.23 33.37
C ALA A 179 0.85 8.61 32.04
N LEU A 180 0.46 9.19 30.90
CA LEU A 180 0.90 8.71 29.60
C LEU A 180 2.41 8.83 29.43
N GLU A 181 2.98 9.95 29.87
CA GLU A 181 4.43 10.19 29.84
C GLU A 181 5.20 9.31 30.81
N MET A 182 4.63 9.00 31.98
CA MET A 182 5.27 8.10 32.95
C MET A 182 5.25 6.63 32.53
N LEU A 183 4.22 6.21 31.78
CA LEU A 183 3.99 4.80 31.45
C LEU A 183 4.54 4.37 30.09
N TYR A 184 4.76 5.32 29.16
CA TYR A 184 5.20 5.03 27.80
C TYR A 184 6.43 5.85 27.41
N ASP A 185 7.39 5.22 26.76
CA ASP A 185 8.65 5.84 26.31
C ASP A 185 8.46 6.98 25.29
N SER A 186 7.32 7.00 24.60
CA SER A 186 7.06 7.95 23.51
C SER A 186 5.58 8.23 23.35
N VAL A 187 5.12 9.35 23.91
CA VAL A 187 3.75 9.86 23.70
C VAL A 187 3.40 9.96 22.20
N PRO A 188 4.24 10.50 21.31
CA PRO A 188 3.93 10.54 19.87
C PRO A 188 3.70 9.17 19.24
N GLU A 189 4.36 8.13 19.75
CA GLU A 189 4.14 6.75 19.32
C GLU A 189 2.81 6.19 19.80
N VAL A 190 2.49 6.38 21.08
CA VAL A 190 1.18 6.02 21.64
C VAL A 190 0.05 6.68 20.83
N LEU A 191 0.14 8.00 20.63
CA LEU A 191 -0.85 8.74 19.86
C LEU A 191 -0.94 8.24 18.41
N SER A 192 0.16 7.81 17.80
CA SER A 192 0.16 7.22 16.46
C SER A 192 -0.60 5.89 16.42
N GLU A 193 -0.32 4.98 17.35
CA GLU A 193 -1.00 3.66 17.40
C GLU A 193 -2.47 3.76 17.79
N LEU A 194 -2.87 4.81 18.49
CA LEU A 194 -4.27 5.03 18.86
C LEU A 194 -5.14 5.57 17.71
N ILE A 195 -4.56 5.99 16.59
CA ILE A 195 -5.30 6.57 15.45
C ILE A 195 -6.46 5.67 14.99
N PRO A 196 -6.30 4.35 14.78
CA PRO A 196 -7.42 3.49 14.37
C PRO A 196 -8.52 3.38 15.43
N THR A 197 -8.19 3.58 16.72
CA THR A 197 -9.14 3.47 17.84
C THR A 197 -10.06 4.70 17.99
N ALA A 198 -9.76 5.77 17.27
CA ALA A 198 -10.62 6.95 17.18
C ALA A 198 -11.91 6.64 16.39
N PHE A 199 -11.91 5.62 15.53
CA PHE A 199 -13.11 5.14 14.86
C PHE A 199 -13.88 4.23 15.79
N ILE A 200 -15.17 4.50 15.98
CA ILE A 200 -16.04 3.74 16.89
C ILE A 200 -17.29 3.25 16.18
N PRO A 201 -17.84 2.09 16.57
CA PRO A 201 -19.14 1.66 16.09
C PRO A 201 -20.24 2.57 16.67
N ARG A 202 -21.44 2.53 16.05
CA ARG A 202 -22.64 3.15 16.65
C ARG A 202 -22.91 2.53 18.03
N PRO A 203 -23.45 3.27 19.01
CA PRO A 203 -23.87 2.69 20.28
C PRO A 203 -24.76 1.45 20.11
N GLY A 204 -24.42 0.36 20.81
CA GLY A 204 -25.10 -0.94 20.69
C GLY A 204 -24.63 -1.82 19.52
N TYR A 205 -23.65 -1.38 18.73
CA TYR A 205 -23.10 -2.13 17.60
C TYR A 205 -21.61 -2.44 17.80
N LYS A 206 -21.10 -3.35 17.00
CA LYS A 206 -19.67 -3.68 16.87
C LYS A 206 -19.22 -3.56 15.43
N PHE A 207 -17.92 -3.33 15.21
CA PHE A 207 -17.35 -3.50 13.89
C PHE A 207 -17.23 -4.98 13.52
N VAL A 208 -17.46 -5.28 12.25
CA VAL A 208 -17.23 -6.59 11.65
C VAL A 208 -16.28 -6.39 10.49
N VAL A 209 -15.18 -7.13 10.49
CA VAL A 209 -14.16 -7.07 9.43
C VAL A 209 -14.23 -8.37 8.64
N ALA A 210 -14.41 -8.25 7.33
CA ALA A 210 -14.32 -9.34 6.39
C ALA A 210 -13.21 -9.01 5.38
N ASP A 211 -12.26 -9.93 5.20
CA ASP A 211 -11.10 -9.74 4.34
C ASP A 211 -10.94 -10.90 3.35
N PHE A 212 -10.46 -10.60 2.15
CA PHE A 212 -10.14 -11.61 1.15
C PHE A 212 -8.64 -11.96 1.23
N SER A 213 -8.35 -13.02 1.98
CA SER A 213 -6.99 -13.54 2.19
C SER A 213 -6.24 -13.80 0.87
N ALA A 214 -5.19 -13.00 0.64
CA ALA A 214 -4.28 -13.10 -0.49
C ALA A 214 -4.99 -13.12 -1.87
N ILE A 215 -6.05 -12.32 -2.04
CA ILE A 215 -6.88 -12.33 -3.26
C ILE A 215 -6.09 -12.17 -4.56
N GLU A 216 -5.11 -11.28 -4.60
CA GLU A 216 -4.31 -11.06 -5.80
C GLU A 216 -3.46 -12.29 -6.17
N ALA A 217 -2.88 -12.96 -5.17
CA ALA A 217 -2.12 -14.19 -5.39
C ALA A 217 -3.03 -15.32 -5.89
N ARG A 218 -4.26 -15.41 -5.37
CA ARG A 218 -5.28 -16.37 -5.85
C ARG A 218 -5.67 -16.09 -7.29
N VAL A 219 -5.98 -14.84 -7.62
CA VAL A 219 -6.36 -14.42 -8.99
C VAL A 219 -5.20 -14.66 -9.96
N LEU A 220 -3.98 -14.28 -9.60
CA LEU A 220 -2.79 -14.54 -10.43
C LEU A 220 -2.60 -16.03 -10.70
N SER A 221 -2.67 -16.86 -9.66
CA SER A 221 -2.48 -18.32 -9.76
C SER A 221 -3.60 -18.99 -10.57
N HIS A 222 -4.83 -18.50 -10.44
CA HIS A 222 -5.95 -18.99 -11.21
C HIS A 222 -5.82 -18.62 -12.69
N LEU A 223 -5.56 -17.34 -13.01
CA LEU A 223 -5.41 -16.91 -14.40
C LEU A 223 -4.24 -17.61 -15.09
N ALA A 224 -3.11 -17.76 -14.40
CA ALA A 224 -1.95 -18.46 -14.94
C ALA A 224 -2.11 -19.99 -14.95
N GLN A 225 -3.15 -20.56 -14.34
CA GLN A 225 -3.29 -22.02 -14.16
C GLN A 225 -2.07 -22.65 -13.44
N GLU A 226 -1.56 -21.97 -12.41
CA GLU A 226 -0.40 -22.44 -11.64
C GLU A 226 -0.83 -23.51 -10.63
N SER A 227 -0.70 -24.77 -11.04
CA SER A 227 -1.37 -25.91 -10.39
C SER A 227 -0.99 -26.12 -8.92
N TRP A 228 0.29 -25.98 -8.58
CA TRP A 228 0.76 -26.20 -7.20
C TRP A 228 0.20 -25.15 -6.24
N ARG A 229 0.14 -23.88 -6.68
CA ARG A 229 -0.45 -22.79 -5.90
C ARG A 229 -1.94 -22.99 -5.72
N ASN A 230 -2.63 -23.38 -6.78
CA ASN A 230 -4.05 -23.68 -6.72
C ASN A 230 -4.35 -24.82 -5.73
N LYS A 231 -3.47 -25.84 -5.65
CA LYS A 231 -3.57 -26.90 -4.63
C LYS A 231 -3.37 -26.36 -3.21
N VAL A 232 -2.36 -25.51 -2.97
CA VAL A 232 -2.14 -24.87 -1.66
C VAL A 232 -3.36 -24.07 -1.24
N PHE A 233 -3.95 -23.30 -2.16
CA PHE A 233 -5.16 -22.53 -1.86
C PHE A 233 -6.39 -23.40 -1.61
N ALA A 234 -6.54 -24.52 -2.34
CA ALA A 234 -7.65 -25.45 -2.17
C ALA A 234 -7.57 -26.21 -0.83
N SER A 235 -6.35 -26.48 -0.34
CA SER A 235 -6.13 -27.06 0.99
C SER A 235 -6.11 -26.04 2.13
N ASN A 236 -6.50 -24.77 1.85
CA ASN A 236 -6.45 -23.65 2.80
C ASN A 236 -5.06 -23.38 3.40
N GLY A 237 -4.00 -23.78 2.68
CA GLY A 237 -2.62 -23.53 3.06
C GLY A 237 -2.22 -22.06 2.91
N ASP A 238 -1.20 -21.66 3.66
CA ASP A 238 -0.61 -20.33 3.55
C ASP A 238 0.38 -20.29 2.38
N ILE A 239 0.00 -19.57 1.31
CA ILE A 239 0.84 -19.44 0.11
C ILE A 239 2.21 -18.86 0.41
N TYR A 240 2.34 -17.98 1.40
CA TYR A 240 3.63 -17.37 1.74
C TYR A 240 4.56 -18.38 2.42
N CYS A 241 4.00 -19.25 3.26
CA CYS A 241 4.72 -20.39 3.82
C CYS A 241 5.12 -21.40 2.73
N ALA A 242 4.21 -21.72 1.82
CA ALA A 242 4.48 -22.66 0.73
C ALA A 242 5.57 -22.13 -0.21
N SER A 243 5.49 -20.85 -0.60
CA SER A 243 6.51 -20.20 -1.42
C SER A 243 7.85 -20.12 -0.69
N ALA A 244 7.86 -19.75 0.59
CA ALA A 244 9.09 -19.77 1.38
C ALA A 244 9.69 -21.18 1.43
N SER A 245 8.85 -22.21 1.60
CA SER A 245 9.32 -23.60 1.64
C SER A 245 9.95 -24.05 0.33
N ALA A 246 9.31 -23.70 -0.79
CA ALA A 246 9.85 -23.99 -2.12
C ALA A 246 11.15 -23.23 -2.40
N MET A 247 11.28 -21.99 -1.89
CA MET A 247 12.43 -21.14 -2.13
C MET A 247 13.65 -21.50 -1.27
N PHE A 248 13.44 -21.86 -0.01
CA PHE A 248 14.51 -22.14 0.96
C PHE A 248 14.78 -23.64 1.16
N GLY A 249 13.98 -24.52 0.55
CA GLY A 249 14.14 -25.98 0.67
C GLY A 249 13.87 -26.53 2.07
N VAL A 250 13.17 -25.78 2.92
CA VAL A 250 12.81 -26.15 4.30
C VAL A 250 11.32 -26.00 4.54
N THR A 251 10.72 -26.84 5.38
CA THR A 251 9.31 -26.65 5.74
C THR A 251 9.13 -25.38 6.56
N VAL A 252 8.25 -24.48 6.09
CA VAL A 252 7.90 -23.23 6.76
C VAL A 252 6.44 -23.30 7.21
N GLU A 253 6.20 -23.09 8.50
CA GLU A 253 4.87 -23.01 9.09
C GLU A 253 4.68 -21.66 9.78
N LYS A 254 3.44 -21.15 9.77
CA LYS A 254 3.13 -19.79 10.26
C LYS A 254 3.55 -19.55 11.72
N HIS A 255 3.47 -20.58 12.56
CA HIS A 255 3.84 -20.52 13.98
C HIS A 255 4.94 -21.55 14.33
N GLY A 256 5.75 -21.95 13.34
CA GLY A 256 6.85 -22.90 13.53
C GLY A 256 8.22 -22.24 13.75
N GLN A 257 9.25 -23.07 13.90
CA GLN A 257 10.65 -22.63 14.08
C GLN A 257 11.14 -21.72 12.94
N ASN A 258 10.68 -21.97 11.71
CA ASN A 258 11.02 -21.21 10.52
C ASN A 258 10.01 -20.09 10.18
N SER A 259 9.13 -19.71 11.10
CA SER A 259 8.07 -18.70 10.85
C SER A 259 8.62 -17.36 10.35
N HIS A 260 9.84 -16.98 10.73
CA HIS A 260 10.53 -15.80 10.22
C HIS A 260 10.73 -15.81 8.69
N LEU A 261 10.87 -16.99 8.07
CA LEU A 261 11.00 -17.13 6.60
C LEU A 261 9.69 -16.86 5.86
N ARG A 262 8.54 -16.93 6.54
CA ARG A 262 7.24 -16.59 5.93
C ARG A 262 7.22 -15.16 5.42
N GLN A 263 7.84 -14.22 6.13
CA GLN A 263 7.91 -12.84 5.71
C GLN A 263 8.73 -12.67 4.42
N LYS A 264 9.82 -13.43 4.29
CA LYS A 264 10.63 -13.49 3.06
C LYS A 264 9.80 -14.04 1.90
N GLY A 265 9.08 -15.15 2.11
CA GLY A 265 8.13 -15.69 1.12
C GLY A 265 7.06 -14.68 0.69
N LYS A 266 6.50 -13.93 1.63
CA LYS A 266 5.54 -12.85 1.34
C LYS A 266 6.12 -11.77 0.44
N ILE A 267 7.33 -11.31 0.69
CA ILE A 267 7.98 -10.30 -0.15
C ILE A 267 8.25 -10.85 -1.54
N SER A 268 8.75 -12.07 -1.64
CA SER A 268 8.98 -12.71 -2.93
C SER A 268 7.69 -12.82 -3.74
N GLU A 269 6.58 -13.19 -3.12
CA GLU A 269 5.27 -13.20 -3.76
C GLU A 269 4.84 -11.82 -4.29
N LEU A 270 4.97 -10.79 -3.46
CA LEU A 270 4.53 -9.43 -3.82
C LEU A 270 5.45 -8.76 -4.84
N ALA A 271 6.76 -9.00 -4.75
CA ALA A 271 7.76 -8.39 -5.63
C ALA A 271 7.83 -9.11 -6.98
N LEU A 272 7.84 -10.45 -6.97
CA LEU A 272 8.21 -11.25 -8.15
C LEU A 272 6.99 -11.63 -8.99
N GLY A 273 5.78 -11.68 -8.40
CA GLY A 273 4.52 -12.04 -9.07
C GLY A 273 4.18 -11.22 -10.33
N TYR A 274 4.81 -10.05 -10.49
CA TYR A 274 4.60 -9.14 -11.61
C TYR A 274 5.93 -8.72 -12.27
N GLY A 275 6.89 -9.64 -12.35
CA GLY A 275 8.13 -9.45 -13.08
C GLY A 275 9.14 -8.54 -12.38
N GLY A 276 9.00 -8.33 -11.07
CA GLY A 276 10.06 -7.74 -10.26
C GLY A 276 11.34 -8.58 -10.28
N ALA A 277 12.44 -7.93 -9.93
CA ALA A 277 13.76 -8.53 -9.83
C ALA A 277 14.44 -8.03 -8.54
N CYS A 278 15.77 -8.14 -8.43
CA CYS A 278 16.54 -7.72 -7.26
C CYS A 278 16.19 -6.29 -6.80
N GLY A 279 16.00 -5.34 -7.72
CA GLY A 279 15.61 -3.97 -7.37
C GLY A 279 14.25 -3.87 -6.67
N ALA A 280 13.28 -4.70 -7.06
CA ALA A 280 11.96 -4.75 -6.42
C ALA A 280 12.04 -5.39 -5.01
N LEU A 281 12.85 -6.44 -4.85
CA LEU A 281 13.11 -7.05 -3.55
C LEU A 281 13.79 -6.05 -2.60
N LYS A 282 14.78 -5.29 -3.08
CA LYS A 282 15.44 -4.23 -2.29
C LYS A 282 14.46 -3.13 -1.87
N ALA A 283 13.56 -2.72 -2.76
CA ALA A 283 12.53 -1.73 -2.45
C ALA A 283 11.47 -2.21 -1.46
N MET A 284 11.35 -3.53 -1.28
CA MET A 284 10.49 -4.18 -0.27
C MET A 284 11.27 -4.65 0.96
N ASP A 285 12.45 -4.05 1.21
CA ASP A 285 13.23 -4.22 2.45
C ASP A 285 13.73 -5.65 2.68
N ALA A 286 13.94 -6.39 1.59
CA ALA A 286 14.51 -7.75 1.66
C ALA A 286 15.85 -7.77 2.42
N LEU A 287 16.68 -6.74 2.25
CA LEU A 287 17.99 -6.64 2.91
C LEU A 287 17.85 -6.48 4.43
N ASP A 288 16.94 -5.59 4.86
CA ASP A 288 16.66 -5.32 6.29
C ASP A 288 16.09 -6.56 7.00
N MET A 289 15.58 -7.53 6.24
CA MET A 289 15.05 -8.81 6.74
C MET A 289 16.08 -9.94 6.74
N GLY A 290 17.36 -9.61 6.60
CA GLY A 290 18.46 -10.55 6.65
C GLY A 290 18.59 -11.41 5.39
N LEU A 291 18.27 -10.87 4.21
CA LEU A 291 18.74 -11.40 2.94
C LEU A 291 19.96 -10.61 2.48
N SER A 292 21.03 -11.29 2.13
CA SER A 292 22.19 -10.64 1.51
C SER A 292 21.91 -10.30 0.04
N GLU A 293 22.61 -9.29 -0.48
CA GLU A 293 22.47 -8.88 -1.87
C GLU A 293 22.77 -10.02 -2.86
N LYS A 294 23.71 -10.91 -2.51
CA LYS A 294 24.08 -12.08 -3.32
C LYS A 294 22.96 -13.12 -3.41
N GLU A 295 22.08 -13.19 -2.41
CA GLU A 295 20.96 -14.13 -2.38
C GLU A 295 19.76 -13.66 -3.21
N LEU A 296 19.68 -12.36 -3.54
CA LEU A 296 18.51 -11.81 -4.22
C LEU A 296 18.28 -12.42 -5.61
N GLN A 297 19.32 -12.50 -6.44
CA GLN A 297 19.18 -13.03 -7.80
C GLN A 297 18.81 -14.52 -7.81
N PRO A 298 19.49 -15.40 -7.03
CA PRO A 298 19.06 -16.78 -6.84
C PRO A 298 17.60 -16.92 -6.42
N LEU A 299 17.09 -16.06 -5.51
CA LEU A 299 15.68 -16.09 -5.11
C LEU A 299 14.74 -15.73 -6.26
N VAL A 300 15.11 -14.78 -7.13
CA VAL A 300 14.34 -14.47 -8.34
C VAL A 300 14.28 -15.69 -9.27
N ASP A 301 15.41 -16.35 -9.48
CA ASP A 301 15.53 -17.46 -10.41
C ASP A 301 14.77 -18.69 -9.91
N VAL A 302 14.89 -19.01 -8.63
CA VAL A 302 14.12 -20.08 -7.98
C VAL A 302 12.63 -19.79 -8.07
N TRP A 303 12.18 -18.59 -7.72
CA TRP A 303 10.76 -18.24 -7.78
C TRP A 303 10.21 -18.38 -9.20
N ARG A 304 10.94 -17.92 -10.23
CA ARG A 304 10.49 -18.04 -11.63
C ARG A 304 10.45 -19.50 -12.08
N THR A 305 11.44 -20.29 -11.69
CA THR A 305 11.51 -21.72 -12.02
C THR A 305 10.40 -22.51 -11.34
N SER A 306 10.02 -22.15 -10.12
CA SER A 306 8.89 -22.73 -9.39
C SER A 306 7.53 -22.24 -9.89
N ASN A 307 7.46 -21.18 -10.72
CA ASN A 307 6.22 -20.57 -11.19
C ASN A 307 6.20 -20.37 -12.71
N PRO A 308 6.46 -21.44 -13.49
CA PRO A 308 6.65 -21.33 -14.94
C PRO A 308 5.39 -20.84 -15.65
N ASN A 309 4.19 -21.21 -15.17
CA ASN A 309 2.95 -20.82 -15.84
C ASN A 309 2.64 -19.34 -15.60
N ILE A 310 3.00 -18.80 -14.43
CA ILE A 310 2.90 -17.35 -14.17
C ILE A 310 3.85 -16.57 -15.09
N VAL A 311 5.10 -17.05 -15.24
CA VAL A 311 6.07 -16.42 -16.15
C VAL A 311 5.58 -16.48 -17.60
N GLN A 312 5.02 -17.62 -18.03
CA GLN A 312 4.44 -17.76 -19.37
C GLN A 312 3.26 -16.80 -19.57
N PHE A 313 2.37 -16.70 -18.58
CA PHE A 313 1.23 -15.79 -18.62
C PHE A 313 1.65 -14.34 -18.85
N TRP A 314 2.72 -13.87 -18.20
CA TRP A 314 3.26 -12.53 -18.44
C TRP A 314 3.59 -12.27 -19.91
N TRP A 315 4.28 -13.22 -20.55
CA TRP A 315 4.77 -13.07 -21.91
C TRP A 315 3.68 -13.35 -22.96
N ASP A 316 2.70 -14.19 -22.64
CA ASP A 316 1.52 -14.35 -23.48
C ASP A 316 0.69 -13.06 -23.53
N VAL A 317 0.54 -12.39 -22.39
CA VAL A 317 -0.10 -11.06 -22.33
C VAL A 317 0.72 -10.02 -23.08
N ASP A 318 2.05 -10.00 -22.92
CA ASP A 318 2.93 -9.09 -23.66
C ASP A 318 2.76 -9.24 -25.18
N LYS A 319 2.82 -10.49 -25.65
CA LYS A 319 2.65 -10.85 -27.07
C LYS A 319 1.27 -10.44 -27.57
N ALA A 320 0.21 -10.78 -26.86
CA ALA A 320 -1.16 -10.45 -27.23
C ALA A 320 -1.37 -8.93 -27.35
N VAL A 321 -0.88 -8.16 -26.36
CA VAL A 321 -0.94 -6.69 -26.37
C VAL A 321 -0.18 -6.10 -27.55
N LYS A 322 1.06 -6.54 -27.78
CA LYS A 322 1.90 -6.04 -28.88
C LYS A 322 1.27 -6.31 -30.24
N ILE A 323 0.73 -7.51 -30.46
CA ILE A 323 0.02 -7.86 -31.69
C ILE A 323 -1.22 -6.98 -31.87
N ALA A 324 -2.05 -6.82 -30.83
CA ALA A 324 -3.24 -5.97 -30.88
C ALA A 324 -2.90 -4.53 -31.28
N ILE A 325 -1.82 -3.95 -30.73
CA ILE A 325 -1.37 -2.59 -31.06
C ILE A 325 -0.81 -2.50 -32.48
N LYS A 326 0.10 -3.39 -32.87
CA LYS A 326 0.78 -3.34 -34.18
C LYS A 326 -0.19 -3.56 -35.34
N GLN A 327 -1.04 -4.58 -35.22
CA GLN A 327 -2.00 -4.97 -36.25
C GLN A 327 -3.33 -4.24 -36.13
N LYS A 328 -3.51 -3.41 -35.09
CA LYS A 328 -4.76 -2.68 -34.79
C LYS A 328 -5.97 -3.62 -34.77
N THR A 329 -5.81 -4.75 -34.09
CA THR A 329 -6.78 -5.85 -34.07
C THR A 329 -7.20 -6.22 -32.64
N THR A 330 -8.01 -7.27 -32.52
CA THR A 330 -8.32 -7.93 -31.26
C THR A 330 -7.51 -9.21 -31.11
N THR A 331 -6.89 -9.40 -29.95
CA THR A 331 -6.25 -10.65 -29.55
C THR A 331 -6.83 -11.14 -28.23
N LYS A 332 -6.59 -12.41 -27.88
CA LYS A 332 -7.08 -13.03 -26.64
C LYS A 332 -6.01 -13.94 -26.05
N THR A 333 -5.90 -13.96 -24.72
CA THR A 333 -5.21 -15.01 -23.98
C THR A 333 -5.79 -15.12 -22.57
N HIS A 334 -5.85 -16.31 -21.98
CA HIS A 334 -6.35 -16.54 -20.60
C HIS A 334 -7.71 -15.85 -20.30
N ASP A 335 -8.65 -15.96 -21.24
CA ASP A 335 -9.97 -15.30 -21.19
C ASP A 335 -10.01 -13.77 -21.10
N ILE A 336 -8.86 -13.13 -21.31
CA ILE A 336 -8.70 -11.69 -21.40
C ILE A 336 -8.61 -11.29 -22.87
N HIS A 337 -9.37 -10.27 -23.26
CA HIS A 337 -9.35 -9.76 -24.64
C HIS A 337 -8.63 -8.42 -24.71
N PHE A 338 -7.77 -8.25 -25.69
CA PHE A 338 -6.98 -7.05 -25.94
C PHE A 338 -7.46 -6.45 -27.26
N ILE A 339 -8.13 -5.31 -27.18
CA ILE A 339 -8.89 -4.73 -28.29
C ILE A 339 -8.29 -3.39 -28.63
N TYR A 340 -7.72 -3.23 -29.82
CA TYR A 340 -7.36 -1.92 -30.34
C TYR A 340 -8.57 -1.27 -31.02
N GLN A 341 -9.01 -0.11 -30.52
CA GLN A 341 -10.15 0.60 -31.08
C GLN A 341 -9.96 2.11 -30.90
N SER A 342 -10.16 2.88 -31.98
CA SER A 342 -10.18 4.35 -31.94
C SER A 342 -8.97 5.00 -31.26
N GLY A 343 -7.77 4.45 -31.48
CA GLY A 343 -6.53 4.99 -30.90
C GLY A 343 -6.32 4.64 -29.41
N MET A 344 -7.08 3.68 -28.89
CA MET A 344 -6.95 3.16 -27.53
C MET A 344 -6.75 1.64 -27.59
N LEU A 345 -6.03 1.11 -26.60
CA LEU A 345 -6.04 -0.31 -26.28
C LEU A 345 -6.97 -0.52 -25.08
N PHE A 346 -7.94 -1.41 -25.24
CA PHE A 346 -8.79 -1.89 -24.17
C PHE A 346 -8.37 -3.29 -23.76
N ILE A 347 -8.24 -3.52 -22.46
CA ILE A 347 -8.10 -4.88 -21.90
C ILE A 347 -9.44 -5.22 -21.26
N LYS A 348 -10.24 -6.07 -21.93
CA LYS A 348 -11.53 -6.53 -21.43
C LYS A 348 -11.32 -7.76 -20.54
N LEU A 349 -11.70 -7.61 -19.28
CA LEU A 349 -11.66 -8.63 -18.23
C LEU A 349 -12.80 -9.64 -18.40
N PRO A 350 -12.74 -10.80 -17.72
CA PRO A 350 -13.85 -11.77 -17.69
C PRO A 350 -15.18 -11.18 -17.21
N SER A 351 -15.14 -10.21 -16.30
CA SER A 351 -16.32 -9.45 -15.83
C SER A 351 -16.97 -8.56 -16.91
N GLY A 352 -16.33 -8.41 -18.07
CA GLY A 352 -16.75 -7.51 -19.13
C GLY A 352 -16.23 -6.07 -18.97
N ARG A 353 -15.69 -5.72 -17.79
CA ARG A 353 -15.05 -4.42 -17.54
C ARG A 353 -13.79 -4.24 -18.38
N LYS A 354 -13.49 -2.99 -18.77
CA LYS A 354 -12.35 -2.67 -19.64
C LYS A 354 -11.36 -1.74 -18.94
N LEU A 355 -10.08 -2.11 -18.95
CA LEU A 355 -8.98 -1.19 -18.66
C LEU A 355 -8.61 -0.46 -19.95
N THR A 356 -8.26 0.82 -19.86
CA THR A 356 -8.02 1.67 -21.03
C THR A 356 -6.59 2.22 -21.04
N TYR A 357 -5.94 2.10 -22.20
CA TYR A 357 -4.60 2.61 -22.45
C TYR A 357 -4.66 3.54 -23.67
N VAL A 358 -4.42 4.83 -23.45
CA VAL A 358 -4.63 5.88 -24.47
C VAL A 358 -3.42 5.98 -25.39
N LYS A 359 -3.63 6.05 -26.71
CA LYS A 359 -2.61 6.19 -27.76
C LYS A 359 -1.41 5.25 -27.57
N PRO A 360 -1.67 3.93 -27.48
CA PRO A 360 -0.62 2.95 -27.28
C PRO A 360 0.30 2.93 -28.51
N LYS A 361 1.61 2.80 -28.30
CA LYS A 361 2.63 2.66 -29.35
C LYS A 361 3.67 1.63 -28.92
N ILE A 362 4.28 0.98 -29.91
CA ILE A 362 5.51 0.21 -29.68
C ILE A 362 6.68 1.21 -29.57
N GLY A 363 7.48 1.06 -28.52
CA GLY A 363 8.73 1.80 -28.31
C GLY A 363 9.84 0.84 -27.88
N MET A 364 10.98 1.38 -27.47
CA MET A 364 12.12 0.58 -26.98
C MET A 364 12.24 0.63 -25.45
N ASN A 365 12.49 -0.52 -24.84
CA ASN A 365 12.87 -0.63 -23.45
C ASN A 365 14.34 -0.19 -23.26
N GLN A 366 14.77 -0.12 -22.00
CA GLN A 366 16.15 0.25 -21.64
C GLN A 366 17.22 -0.77 -22.07
N PHE A 367 16.81 -1.96 -22.50
CA PHE A 367 17.66 -3.08 -22.91
C PHE A 367 17.60 -3.31 -24.44
N GLY A 368 17.07 -2.36 -25.22
CA GLY A 368 16.97 -2.46 -26.68
C GLY A 368 15.82 -3.33 -27.22
N GLY A 369 15.04 -3.97 -26.36
CA GLY A 369 13.87 -4.77 -26.74
C GLY A 369 12.59 -3.94 -26.92
N GLU A 370 11.59 -4.51 -27.59
CA GLU A 370 10.29 -3.85 -27.76
C GLU A 370 9.54 -3.69 -26.42
N SER A 371 8.98 -2.51 -26.20
CA SER A 371 8.08 -2.19 -25.10
C SER A 371 6.81 -1.51 -25.60
N VAL A 372 5.77 -1.54 -24.77
CA VAL A 372 4.54 -0.80 -25.06
C VAL A 372 4.60 0.52 -24.30
N THR A 373 4.26 1.61 -24.97
CA THR A 373 4.10 2.93 -24.33
C THR A 373 2.69 3.43 -24.54
N TYR A 374 2.15 4.20 -23.60
CA TYR A 374 0.83 4.80 -23.68
C TYR A 374 0.81 6.16 -22.98
N GLU A 375 -0.21 6.96 -23.23
CA GLU A 375 -0.40 8.26 -22.57
C GLU A 375 -1.30 8.12 -21.34
N GLY A 376 -0.89 8.74 -20.23
CA GLY A 376 -1.64 8.70 -18.97
C GLY A 376 -1.03 9.58 -17.89
N ILE A 377 -1.65 9.58 -16.70
CA ILE A 377 -1.15 10.33 -15.55
C ILE A 377 0.00 9.56 -14.90
N GLY A 378 1.19 10.14 -14.94
CA GLY A 378 2.43 9.60 -14.38
C GLY A 378 2.59 9.77 -12.88
N SER A 379 3.77 9.42 -12.36
CA SER A 379 4.14 9.63 -10.94
C SER A 379 4.20 11.11 -10.57
N THR A 380 4.53 11.96 -11.54
CA THR A 380 4.55 13.43 -11.43
C THR A 380 3.16 14.07 -11.38
N LYS A 381 2.08 13.25 -11.43
CA LYS A 381 0.68 13.68 -11.58
C LYS A 381 0.40 14.51 -12.84
N LYS A 382 1.31 14.51 -13.81
CA LYS A 382 1.15 15.14 -15.12
C LYS A 382 0.82 14.09 -16.17
N TRP A 383 0.22 14.53 -17.27
CA TRP A 383 0.01 13.70 -18.45
C TRP A 383 1.35 13.46 -19.14
N GLU A 384 1.76 12.20 -19.23
CA GLU A 384 3.04 11.81 -19.81
C GLU A 384 2.94 10.48 -20.55
N ARG A 385 4.00 10.12 -21.27
CA ARG A 385 4.10 8.83 -21.97
C ARG A 385 4.74 7.80 -21.04
N ILE A 386 3.95 6.82 -20.64
CA ILE A 386 4.30 5.79 -19.66
C ILE A 386 4.73 4.52 -20.40
N LYS A 387 5.81 3.89 -19.95
CA LYS A 387 6.27 2.58 -20.44
C LYS A 387 5.56 1.44 -19.70
N SER A 388 5.28 0.35 -20.39
CA SER A 388 4.66 -0.88 -19.88
C SER A 388 5.17 -2.10 -20.62
N TYR A 389 4.97 -3.26 -20.02
CA TYR A 389 5.42 -4.57 -20.50
C TYR A 389 4.51 -5.65 -19.88
N GLY A 390 4.54 -6.87 -20.42
CA GLY A 390 3.68 -8.00 -20.03
C GLY A 390 3.35 -8.10 -18.54
N PRO A 391 4.35 -8.32 -17.66
CA PRO A 391 4.15 -8.38 -16.22
C PRO A 391 3.40 -7.19 -15.62
N LYS A 392 3.64 -5.95 -16.10
CA LYS A 392 2.91 -4.76 -15.62
C LYS A 392 1.45 -4.73 -16.10
N PHE A 393 1.16 -5.24 -17.30
CA PHE A 393 -0.22 -5.45 -17.74
C PHE A 393 -0.92 -6.51 -16.89
N VAL A 394 -0.22 -7.61 -16.58
CA VAL A 394 -0.74 -8.67 -15.70
C VAL A 394 -1.04 -8.12 -14.30
N GLU A 395 -0.17 -7.31 -13.71
CA GLU A 395 -0.45 -6.64 -12.43
C GLU A 395 -1.75 -5.86 -12.46
N ASN A 396 -1.93 -5.01 -13.48
CA ASN A 396 -3.14 -4.21 -13.60
C ASN A 396 -4.39 -5.10 -13.78
N VAL A 397 -4.29 -6.17 -14.57
CA VAL A 397 -5.38 -7.14 -14.79
C VAL A 397 -5.74 -7.86 -13.49
N VAL A 398 -4.75 -8.36 -12.75
CA VAL A 398 -4.97 -9.09 -11.49
C VAL A 398 -5.57 -8.17 -10.42
N GLN A 399 -5.04 -6.95 -10.25
CA GLN A 399 -5.60 -5.96 -9.32
C GLN A 399 -7.03 -5.58 -9.72
N ALA A 400 -7.30 -5.47 -11.02
CA ALA A 400 -8.62 -5.14 -11.53
C ALA A 400 -9.64 -6.27 -11.29
N ILE A 401 -9.29 -7.52 -11.60
CA ILE A 401 -10.16 -8.68 -11.32
C ILE A 401 -10.36 -8.86 -9.81
N SER A 402 -9.31 -8.68 -9.01
CA SER A 402 -9.43 -8.74 -7.54
C SER A 402 -10.41 -7.69 -7.01
N ARG A 403 -10.41 -6.49 -7.62
CA ARG A 403 -11.39 -5.45 -7.31
C ARG A 403 -12.79 -5.84 -7.73
N ASP A 404 -12.97 -6.47 -8.90
CA ASP A 404 -14.29 -6.89 -9.37
C ASP A 404 -14.88 -7.97 -8.46
N ILE A 405 -14.05 -8.90 -7.98
CA ILE A 405 -14.44 -9.89 -6.97
C ILE A 405 -14.80 -9.21 -5.65
N LEU A 406 -14.02 -8.22 -5.22
CA LEU A 406 -14.32 -7.47 -3.99
C LEU A 406 -15.66 -6.72 -4.11
N SER A 407 -15.96 -6.16 -5.27
CA SER A 407 -17.20 -5.42 -5.52
C SER A 407 -18.43 -6.31 -5.68
N TYR A 408 -18.25 -7.55 -6.15
CA TYR A 408 -19.35 -8.47 -6.50
C TYR A 408 -20.34 -8.75 -5.35
N PRO A 409 -19.91 -9.04 -4.10
CA PRO A 409 -20.82 -9.24 -2.98
C PRO A 409 -21.71 -8.04 -2.66
N PHE A 410 -21.36 -6.83 -3.09
CA PHE A 410 -22.13 -5.64 -2.74
C PHE A 410 -23.36 -5.39 -3.65
N GLY A 411 -23.54 -6.18 -4.73
CA GLY A 411 -24.71 -6.07 -5.61
C GLY A 411 -25.99 -6.63 -4.97
N ASP A 412 -27.05 -5.82 -4.97
CA ASP A 412 -28.51 -6.01 -4.69
C ASP A 412 -29.00 -6.98 -3.59
N LYS A 413 -28.15 -7.75 -2.93
CA LYS A 413 -28.57 -8.81 -1.99
C LYS A 413 -28.22 -8.53 -0.52
N TRP A 414 -27.55 -7.42 -0.21
CA TRP A 414 -26.96 -7.20 1.13
C TRP A 414 -27.33 -5.88 1.83
N PHE A 415 -28.06 -4.96 1.20
CA PHE A 415 -28.40 -3.67 1.84
C PHE A 415 -29.90 -3.39 1.89
#